data_AF-A0A800F131-F1
#
_entry.id   AF-A0A800F131-F1
#
_cell.length_a   1.000
_cell.length_b   1.000
_cell.length_c   1.000
_cell.angle_alpha   90.00
_cell.angle_beta   90.00
_cell.angle_gamma   90.00
#
_symmetry.space_group_name_H-M   'P 1'
#
loop_
_entity.id
_entity.type
_entity.pdbx_description
1 polymer ?
#
loop_
_entity_poly.entity_id
_entity_poly.type
_entity_poly.pdbx_seq_one_letter_code
_entity_poly.pdbx_strand_id
1 'polypeptide(L)' 'MALKSFKPYTKSTRGTILIDRTGLWKGKPYKSLTFVKNASKGRNNLGRITSRNHGGGHKQKYRQIMIKCISSFFLVVPN' A
#
# COMPACT_ATOMS: atom_id res chain seq x y z
N MET A 1 -12.95 3.11 -12.29
CA MET A 1 -11.54 3.56 -12.28
C MET A 1 -11.18 3.91 -13.70
N ALA A 2 -10.85 5.17 -13.98
CA ALA A 2 -10.44 5.62 -15.31
C ALA A 2 -8.91 5.70 -15.40
N LEU A 3 -8.38 5.69 -16.62
CA LEU A 3 -6.96 5.89 -16.90
C LEU A 3 -6.73 7.34 -17.31
N LYS A 4 -5.77 7.99 -16.65
CA LYS A 4 -5.34 9.34 -16.96
C LYS A 4 -4.06 9.30 -17.78
N SER A 5 -4.19 9.69 -19.04
CA SER A 5 -3.05 9.95 -19.92
C SER A 5 -2.55 11.38 -19.73
N PHE A 6 -1.24 11.57 -19.71
CA PHE A 6 -0.64 12.90 -19.68
C PHE A 6 -0.40 13.41 -21.10
N LYS A 7 -0.51 14.73 -21.27
CA LYS A 7 -0.03 15.39 -22.49
C LYS A 7 1.51 15.27 -22.57
N PRO A 8 2.08 14.96 -23.74
CA PRO A 8 3.49 14.62 -23.90
C PRO A 8 4.40 15.87 -23.91
N TYR A 9 4.44 16.62 -22.81
CA TYR A 9 5.27 17.82 -22.68
C TYR A 9 6.76 17.49 -22.50
N THR A 10 7.07 16.42 -21.78
CA THR A 10 8.45 15.96 -21.52
C THR A 10 8.64 14.55 -22.05
N LYS A 11 9.88 14.17 -22.38
CA LYS A 11 10.19 12.81 -22.90
C LYS A 11 9.73 11.70 -21.94
N SER A 12 9.85 11.92 -20.63
CA SER A 12 9.43 10.96 -19.59
C SER A 12 7.92 10.78 -19.51
N THR A 13 7.14 11.84 -19.75
CA THR A 13 5.68 11.82 -19.60
C THR A 13 4.95 11.21 -20.80
N ARG A 14 5.61 11.05 -21.97
CA ARG A 14 4.97 10.59 -23.22
C ARG A 14 4.28 9.23 -23.12
N GLY A 15 4.86 8.29 -22.38
CA GLY A 15 4.31 6.95 -22.16
C GLY A 15 3.72 6.73 -20.76
N THR A 16 3.65 7.78 -19.93
CA THR A 16 3.19 7.63 -18.55
C THR A 16 1.66 7.63 -18.50
N ILE A 17 1.08 6.53 -18.04
CA ILE A 17 -0.35 6.38 -17.79
C ILE A 17 -0.54 6.16 -16.30
N LEU A 18 -1.40 6.96 -15.66
CA LEU A 18 -1.75 6.79 -14.25
C LEU A 18 -3.21 6.37 -14.10
N ILE A 19 -3.52 5.78 -12.95
CA ILE A 19 -4.88 5.42 -12.55
C ILE A 19 -5.52 6.63 -11.88
N ASP A 20 -6.77 6.95 -12.25
CA ASP A 20 -7.54 7.99 -11.58
C ASP A 20 -7.97 7.56 -10.18
N ARG A 21 -7.65 8.40 -9.19
CA ARG A 21 -7.83 8.16 -7.75
C ARG A 21 -8.90 9.06 -7.13
N THR A 22 -9.87 9.52 -7.92
CA THR A 22 -10.86 10.53 -7.50
C THR A 22 -11.72 10.09 -6.32
N GLY A 23 -12.09 8.81 -6.24
CA GLY A 23 -12.86 8.23 -5.14
C GLY A 23 -12.02 7.77 -3.93
N LEU A 24 -10.70 8.00 -3.92
CA LEU A 24 -9.83 7.54 -2.84
C LEU A 24 -9.77 8.59 -1.72
N TRP A 25 -9.75 8.12 -0.46
CA TRP A 25 -9.53 8.99 0.70
C TRP A 25 -8.19 9.73 0.62
N LYS A 26 -8.22 11.07 0.73
CA LYS A 26 -7.06 11.96 0.57
C LYS A 26 -6.34 12.31 1.89
N GLY A 27 -6.97 12.00 3.03
CA GLY A 27 -6.47 12.38 4.35
C GLY A 27 -5.46 11.40 4.96
N LYS A 28 -5.24 11.56 6.27
CA LYS A 28 -4.42 10.64 7.05
C LYS A 28 -5.12 9.27 7.18
N PRO A 29 -4.36 8.17 7.25
CA PRO A 29 -4.94 6.85 7.54
C PRO A 29 -5.43 6.77 8.98
N TYR A 30 -6.37 5.86 9.24
CA TYR A 30 -6.91 5.60 10.57
C TYR A 30 -5.81 5.08 11.52
N LYS A 31 -5.64 5.74 12.67
CA LYS A 31 -4.43 5.63 13.50
C LYS A 31 -4.26 4.25 14.15
N SER A 32 -5.33 3.66 14.68
CA SER A 32 -5.26 2.39 15.41
C SER A 32 -4.95 1.18 14.53
N LEU A 33 -5.31 1.23 13.24
CA LEU A 33 -5.02 0.16 12.28
C LEU A 33 -3.70 0.36 11.52
N THR A 34 -2.89 1.36 11.91
CA THR A 34 -1.65 1.72 11.20
C THR A 34 -0.42 1.43 12.06
N PHE A 35 0.47 0.58 11.56
CA PHE A 35 1.72 0.18 12.22
C PHE A 35 2.96 0.60 11.42
N VAL A 36 4.11 0.65 12.10
CA VAL A 36 5.40 0.93 11.46
C VAL A 36 5.84 -0.30 10.67
N LYS A 37 6.19 -0.12 9.39
CA LYS A 37 6.75 -1.17 8.56
C LYS A 37 8.23 -0.88 8.29
N ASN A 38 9.11 -1.72 8.84
CA ASN A 38 10.53 -1.68 8.52
C ASN A 38 10.78 -2.57 7.30
N ALA A 39 11.36 -2.00 6.24
CA ALA A 39 11.66 -2.74 5.02
C ALA A 39 12.99 -3.50 5.20
N SER A 40 13.02 -4.81 4.93
CA SER A 40 14.25 -5.62 5.00
C SER A 40 15.26 -5.30 3.89
N LYS A 41 14.84 -4.60 2.82
CA LYS A 41 15.69 -4.18 1.68
C LYS A 41 16.50 -5.35 1.09
N GLY A 42 15.84 -6.51 0.94
CA GLY A 42 16.42 -7.70 0.31
C GLY A 42 17.43 -8.47 1.16
N ARG A 43 17.59 -8.13 2.45
CA ARG A 43 18.49 -8.80 3.39
C ARG A 43 17.77 -9.77 4.32
N ASN A 44 18.43 -10.88 4.65
CA ASN A 44 17.99 -11.82 5.67
C ASN A 44 18.47 -11.43 7.08
N ASN A 45 18.14 -12.25 8.09
CA ASN A 45 18.59 -12.09 9.48
C ASN A 45 20.12 -12.11 9.64
N LEU A 46 20.86 -12.84 8.80
CA LEU A 46 22.32 -12.86 8.76
C LEU A 46 22.93 -11.66 8.00
N GLY A 47 22.11 -10.71 7.54
CA GLY A 47 22.54 -9.53 6.79
C GLY A 47 22.93 -9.80 5.34
N ARG A 48 22.81 -11.04 4.86
CA ARG A 48 23.14 -11.43 3.48
C ARG A 48 22.02 -11.01 2.53
N ILE A 49 22.40 -10.58 1.32
CA ILE A 49 21.45 -10.26 0.25
C ILE A 49 20.89 -11.59 -0.28
N THR A 50 19.63 -11.88 0.02
CA THR A 50 18.93 -13.07 -0.50
C THR A 50 18.06 -12.74 -1.70
N SER A 51 17.50 -11.53 -1.74
CA SER A 51 16.75 -11.02 -2.89
C SER A 51 17.46 -9.82 -3.50
N ARG A 52 17.79 -9.92 -4.78
CA ARG A 52 18.40 -8.83 -5.56
C ARG A 52 17.34 -7.79 -5.98
N ASN A 53 17.80 -6.61 -6.41
CA ASN A 53 16.97 -5.52 -6.92
C ASN A 53 15.89 -5.01 -5.93
N HIS A 54 16.10 -5.23 -4.63
CA HIS A 54 15.21 -4.76 -3.56
C HIS A 54 15.96 -3.81 -2.63
N GLY A 55 15.83 -2.51 -2.90
CA GLY A 55 16.45 -1.45 -2.12
C GLY A 55 15.83 -0.10 -2.45
N GLY A 56 16.01 0.88 -1.56
CA GLY A 56 15.42 2.22 -1.71
C GLY A 56 13.90 2.23 -1.47
N GLY A 57 13.21 3.15 -2.15
CA GLY A 57 11.77 3.37 -2.02
C GLY A 57 11.36 4.30 -0.88
N HIS A 58 10.17 4.91 -1.02
CA HIS A 58 9.60 5.78 0.00
C HIS A 58 9.11 4.98 1.21
N LYS A 59 9.30 5.50 2.43
CA LYS A 59 8.87 4.86 3.68
C LYS A 59 7.37 4.58 3.66
N GLN A 60 6.99 3.34 3.97
CA GLN A 60 5.58 2.92 4.01
C GLN A 60 5.17 2.56 5.45
N LYS A 61 3.87 2.71 5.73
CA LYS A 61 3.25 2.20 6.96
C LYS A 61 2.46 0.94 6.63
N TYR A 62 2.45 -0.03 7.53
CA TYR A 62 1.61 -1.21 7.40
C TYR A 62 0.19 -0.86 7.84
N ARG A 63 -0.81 -1.30 7.09
CA ARG A 63 -2.22 -1.19 7.46
C ARG A 63 -2.74 -2.59 7.68
N GLN A 64 -3.32 -2.84 8.86
CA GLN A 64 -3.90 -4.12 9.17
C GLN A 64 -5.18 -4.30 8.35
N ILE A 65 -5.20 -5.36 7.54
CA ILE A 65 -6.35 -5.76 6.74
C ILE A 65 -6.79 -7.10 7.31
N MET A 66 -8.07 -7.23 7.67
CA MET A 66 -8.62 -8.51 8.09
C MET A 66 -8.81 -9.39 6.85
N ILE A 67 -7.88 -10.33 6.64
CA ILE A 67 -7.88 -11.25 5.48
C ILE A 67 -8.69 -12.52 5.79
N LYS A 68 -8.88 -12.85 7.07
CA LYS A 68 -9.66 -14.01 7.52
C LYS A 68 -11.06 -13.59 7.95
N CYS A 69 -12.05 -13.77 7.08
CA CYS A 69 -13.45 -13.79 7.49
C CYS A 69 -13.74 -15.15 8.12
N ILE A 70 -13.56 -15.29 9.43
CA ILE A 70 -14.33 -16.29 10.18
C ILE A 70 -15.61 -15.58 10.60
N SER A 71 -16.72 -16.08 10.06
CA SER A 71 -18.07 -15.82 10.53
C SER A 71 -18.16 -16.14 12.03
N SER A 72 -18.08 -15.11 12.86
CA SER A 72 -18.65 -15.13 14.21
C SER A 72 -19.47 -13.86 14.39
N PHE A 73 -20.46 -13.70 13.50
CA PHE A 73 -21.66 -12.95 13.80
C PHE A 73 -22.51 -13.83 14.71
N PHE A 74 -22.13 -13.92 15.98
CA PHE A 74 -22.91 -14.61 16.99
C PHE A 74 -22.99 -13.73 18.23
N LEU A 75 -24.21 -13.22 18.46
CA LEU A 75 -24.73 -12.64 19.69
C LEU A 75 -24.08 -11.30 20.09
N VAL A 76 -24.80 -10.22 20.37
CA VAL A 76 -26.04 -10.10 21.16
C VAL A 76 -26.78 -8.85 20.66
N VAL A 77 -28.06 -9.00 20.34
CA VAL A 77 -29.03 -7.90 20.43
C VAL A 77 -29.51 -7.91 21.89
N PRO A 78 -29.21 -6.91 22.72
CA PRO A 78 -30.04 -6.63 23.87
C PRO A 78 -31.15 -5.67 23.41
N ASN A 79 -32.36 -5.96 23.89
CA ASN A 79 -33.59 -5.18 23.70
C ASN A 79 -33.38 -3.66 23.78
#